data_AF-A0A2D5VB29-F1
#
_entry.id   AF-A0A2D5VB29-F1
#
_cell.length_a   1.000
_cell.length_b   1.000
_cell.length_c   1.000
_cell.angle_alpha   90.00
_cell.angle_beta   90.00
_cell.angle_gamma   90.00
#
_symmetry.space_group_name_H-M   'P 1'
#
loop_
_entity.id
_entity.type
_entity.pdbx_description
1 polymer ?
#
loop_
_entity_poly.entity_id
_entity_poly.type
_entity_poly.pdbx_seq_one_letter_code
_entity_poly.pdbx_strand_id
1 'polypeptide(L)' 'MPDGTIIVLVEPGGNKPIFIRSTDGVKTWSKPYQGSLLEGVKTVSTLGVRRDGSLMAVSEKPMRLIYSSDQGKT' A
#
# COMPACT_ATOMS: atom_id res chain seq x y z
N MET A 1 4.61 1.46 9.96
CA MET A 1 5.29 0.19 10.29
C MET A 1 5.88 0.28 11.69
N PRO A 2 6.05 -0.82 12.44
CA PRO A 2 6.59 -0.78 13.80
C PRO A 2 8.01 -0.19 13.90
N ASP A 3 8.78 -0.27 12.81
CA ASP A 3 10.13 0.30 12.67
C ASP A 3 10.16 1.80 12.34
N GLY A 4 9.01 2.49 12.32
CA GLY A 4 8.90 3.89 11.93
C GLY A 4 8.84 4.14 10.42
N THR A 5 8.87 3.10 9.59
CA THR A 5 8.65 3.22 8.14
C THR A 5 7.23 3.70 7.85
N ILE A 6 7.13 4.71 6.97
CA ILE A 6 5.87 5.26 6.46
C ILE A 6 5.73 4.87 5.00
N ILE A 7 4.58 4.30 4.65
CA ILE A 7 4.22 3.93 3.28
C ILE A 7 2.95 4.69 2.93
N VAL A 8 2.98 5.35 1.77
CA VAL A 8 1.82 6.05 1.22
C VAL A 8 1.44 5.34 -0.06
N LEU A 9 0.15 5.03 -0.16
CA LEU A 9 -0.49 4.59 -1.38
C LEU A 9 -1.00 5.82 -2.14
N VAL A 10 -0.59 5.95 -3.40
CA VAL A 10 -1.11 6.91 -4.37
C VAL A 10 -1.85 6.10 -5.43
N GLU A 11 -3.15 6.30 -5.54
CA GLU A 11 -3.97 5.65 -6.56
C GLU A 11 -4.23 6.62 -7.72
N PRO A 12 -3.46 6.57 -8.82
CA PRO A 12 -3.73 7.39 -10.01
C PRO A 12 -4.98 6.95 -10.79
N GLY A 13 -5.75 5.98 -10.26
CA GLY A 13 -6.87 5.30 -10.92
C GLY A 13 -6.44 4.00 -11.60
N GLY A 14 -7.18 2.91 -11.37
CA GLY A 14 -6.93 1.59 -11.97
C GLY A 14 -6.22 0.60 -11.05
N ASN A 15 -5.81 -0.56 -11.58
CA ASN A 15 -5.26 -1.67 -10.79
C ASN A 15 -3.74 -1.60 -10.54
N LYS A 16 -3.12 -0.45 -10.81
CA LYS A 16 -1.67 -0.23 -10.68
C LYS A 16 -1.42 0.87 -9.66
N PRO A 17 -1.57 0.57 -8.36
CA PRO A 17 -1.27 1.52 -7.30
C PRO A 17 0.21 1.90 -7.36
N ILE A 18 0.51 3.15 -6.98
CA ILE A 18 1.87 3.64 -6.83
C ILE A 18 2.13 3.82 -5.35
N PHE A 19 3.26 3.32 -4.87
CA PHE A 19 3.69 3.49 -3.49
C PHE A 19 4.94 4.37 -3.43
N ILE A 20 5.01 5.17 -2.37
CA ILE A 20 6.23 5.86 -1.93
C ILE A 20 6.47 5.56 -0.47
N ARG A 21 7.74 5.55 -0.07
CA ARG A 21 8.13 5.18 1.30
C ARG A 21 9.14 6.17 1.88
N SER A 22 9.00 6.43 3.17
CA SER A 22 10.03 7.09 3.98
C SER A 22 10.46 6.18 5.13
N THR A 23 11.77 6.18 5.42
CA THR A 23 12.41 5.43 6.52
C THR A 23 13.10 6.35 7.52
N ASP A 24 12.97 7.66 7.35
CA ASP A 24 13.73 8.68 8.09
C ASP A 24 12.83 9.77 8.70
N GLY A 25 11.58 9.41 8.99
CA GLY A 25 10.60 10.33 9.56
C GLY A 25 10.18 11.41 8.56
N VAL A 26 9.84 11.00 7.33
CA VAL A 26 9.37 11.84 6.21
C VAL A 26 10.36 12.91 5.73
N LYS A 27 11.66 12.78 6.02
CA LYS A 27 12.69 13.70 5.51
C LYS A 27 13.01 13.41 4.04
N THR A 28 13.12 12.14 3.69
CA THR A 28 13.30 11.70 2.30
C THR A 28 12.27 10.64 1.92
N TRP A 29 12.05 10.55 0.61
CA TRP A 29 11.12 9.62 -0.01
C TRP A 29 11.84 8.76 -1.03
N SER A 30 11.46 7.49 -1.11
CA SER A 30 11.91 6.60 -2.17
C SER A 30 11.46 7.09 -3.55
N LYS A 31 12.10 6.59 -4.61
CA LYS A 31 11.45 6.60 -5.92
C LYS A 31 10.09 5.89 -5.83
N PRO A 32 9.07 6.35 -6.57
CA PRO A 32 7.81 5.64 -6.63
C PRO A 32 8.01 4.22 -7.16
N TYR A 33 7.31 3.26 -6.59
CA TYR A 33 7.30 1.89 -7.07
C TYR A 33 5.87 1.43 -7.29
N GLN A 34 5.67 0.64 -8.34
CA GLN A 34 4.36 0.11 -8.68
C GLN A 34 4.05 -1.09 -7.77
N GLY A 35 2.84 -1.10 -7.24
CA GLY A 35 2.29 -2.28 -6.59
C GLY A 35 1.39 -3.09 -7.52
N SER A 36 0.79 -4.12 -6.93
CA SER A 36 -0.19 -4.97 -7.58
C SER A 36 -1.47 -5.00 -6.77
N LEU A 37 -2.62 -4.92 -7.45
CA LEU A 37 -3.92 -5.25 -6.86
C LEU A 37 -4.42 -6.55 -7.46
N LEU A 38 -5.17 -7.30 -6.66
CA LEU A 38 -5.82 -8.53 -7.10
C LEU A 38 -6.73 -8.26 -8.31
N GLU A 39 -6.91 -9.28 -9.16
CA GLU A 39 -7.79 -9.18 -10.31
C GLU A 39 -9.21 -8.74 -9.89
N GLY A 40 -9.76 -7.79 -10.64
CA GLY A 40 -11.06 -7.17 -10.39
C GLY A 40 -11.06 -6.03 -9.38
N VAL A 41 -9.98 -5.82 -8.62
CA VAL A 41 -9.85 -4.69 -7.69
C VAL A 41 -9.28 -3.46 -8.42
N LYS A 42 -9.96 -2.32 -8.29
CA LYS A 42 -9.59 -1.07 -8.96
C LYS A 42 -9.25 0.10 -8.04
N THR A 43 -9.70 0.05 -6.79
CA THR A 43 -9.52 1.12 -5.79
C THR A 43 -9.42 0.52 -4.40
N VAL A 44 -8.65 1.19 -3.54
CA VAL A 44 -8.48 0.91 -2.12
C VAL A 44 -8.95 2.12 -1.33
N SER A 45 -9.95 1.94 -0.48
CA SER A 45 -10.48 3.03 0.35
C SER A 45 -9.65 3.29 1.60
N THR A 46 -8.88 2.31 2.06
CA THR A 46 -8.12 2.41 3.32
C THR A 46 -6.90 1.51 3.29
N LEU A 47 -5.76 2.06 3.75
CA LEU A 47 -4.52 1.33 4.01
C LEU A 47 -4.19 1.36 5.50
N GLY A 48 -3.83 0.21 6.06
CA GLY A 48 -3.40 0.05 7.44
C GLY A 48 -2.19 -0.87 7.55
N VAL A 49 -1.62 -0.93 8.75
CA VAL A 49 -0.47 -1.79 9.08
C VAL A 49 -0.87 -2.73 10.21
N ARG A 50 -0.62 -4.03 10.03
CA ARG A 50 -0.85 -5.06 11.04
C ARG A 50 0.30 -5.11 12.04
N ARG A 51 0.09 -5.80 13.17
CA ARG A 51 1.11 -5.93 14.23
C ARG A 51 2.39 -6.62 13.75
N ASP A 52 2.28 -7.52 12.78
CA ASP A 52 3.40 -8.22 12.14
C ASP A 52 4.14 -7.36 11.10
N GLY A 53 3.71 -6.11 10.89
CA GLY A 53 4.28 -5.19 9.90
C GLY A 53 3.74 -5.41 8.49
N SER A 54 2.83 -6.35 8.25
CA SER A 54 2.21 -6.49 6.93
C SER A 54 1.25 -5.32 6.67
N LEU A 55 1.13 -4.92 5.40
CA LEU A 55 0.07 -4.01 4.99
C LEU A 55 -1.27 -4.75 4.94
N MET A 56 -2.35 -4.01 5.18
CA MET A 56 -3.73 -4.43 5.03
C MET A 56 -4.50 -3.31 4.32
N ALA A 57 -5.31 -3.68 3.33
CA ALA A 57 -6.08 -2.75 2.52
C ALA A 57 -7.53 -3.22 2.36
N VAL A 58 -8.46 -2.27 2.29
CA VAL A 58 -9.87 -2.53 1.96
C VAL A 58 -10.14 -2.01 0.55
N SER A 59 -10.58 -2.86 -0.35
CA SER A 59 -11.03 -2.43 -1.68
C SER A 59 -12.51 -2.07 -1.70
N GLU A 60 -12.91 -1.18 -2.60
CA GLU A 60 -14.32 -0.77 -2.71
C GLU A 60 -15.11 -1.65 -3.69
N LYS A 61 -14.49 -2.03 -4.82
CA LYS A 61 -15.16 -2.74 -5.92
C LYS A 61 -14.24 -3.81 -6.51
N PRO A 62 -14.48 -5.11 -6.23
CA PRO A 62 -15.38 -5.64 -5.19
C PRO A 62 -14.86 -5.32 -3.78
N MET A 63 -15.71 -5.35 -2.76
CA MET A 63 -15.25 -5.27 -1.37
C MET A 63 -14.44 -6.51 -1.01
N ARG A 64 -13.14 -6.32 -0.78
CA ARG A 64 -12.21 -7.35 -0.35
C ARG A 64 -11.25 -6.79 0.67
N LEU A 65 -10.74 -7.69 1.49
CA LEU A 65 -9.63 -7.42 2.37
C LEU A 65 -8.37 -8.01 1.76
N ILE A 66 -7.36 -7.16 1.58
CA ILE A 66 -6.13 -7.45 0.85
C ILE A 66 -4.96 -7.28 1.82
N TYR A 67 -3.94 -8.09 1.65
CA TYR A 67 -2.75 -8.08 2.51
C TYR A 67 -1.49 -8.10 1.65
N SER A 68 -0.44 -7.50 2.18
CA SER A 68 0.89 -7.55 1.56
C SER A 68 1.96 -7.65 2.63
N SER A 69 2.88 -8.60 2.46
CA SER A 69 4.05 -8.77 3.34
C SER A 69 5.28 -8.00 2.83
N ASP A 70 5.21 -7.41 1.63
CA ASP A 70 6.36 -6.80 0.94
C ASP A 70 6.15 -5.31 0.64
N GLN A 71 5.31 -4.66 1.44
CA GLN A 71 5.04 -3.23 1.38
C GLN A 71 4.27 -2.81 0.12
N GLY A 72 3.38 -3.69 -0.36
CA GLY A 72 2.46 -3.40 -1.46
C GLY A 72 3.03 -3.70 -2.83
N LYS A 73 4.17 -4.40 -2.93
CA LYS A 73 4.70 -4.85 -4.22
C LYS A 73 3.89 -6.04 -4.74
N THR A 74 3.45 -6.94 -3.85
CA THR A 74 2.56 -8.06 -4.12
C THR A 74 1.43 -8.19 -3.10
#